data_AF-A0A6U9V3A1-F1
#
_entry.id   AF-A0A6U9V3A1-F1
#
_cell.length_a   1.000
_cell.length_b   1.000
_cell.length_c   1.000
_cell.angle_alpha   90.00
_cell.angle_beta   90.00
_cell.angle_gamma   90.00
#
_symmetry.space_group_name_H-M   'P 1'
#
loop_
_entity.id
_entity.type
_entity.pdbx_description
1 polymer ?
#
loop_
_entity_poly.entity_id
_entity_poly.type
_entity_poly.pdbx_seq_one_letter_code
_entity_poly.pdbx_strand_id
1 'polypeptide(L)'
;MARSTDALKWKKVKAGSLIAVYWKEYKHYFACKVLRKHSKETPKSRFFVEYEDQSKYWHNLATTKFRWLEDVGVFVDDEAEEDATVESEGETEQESDGTPPMISENENDEDDDLDTKLESNDTLTPATKQSAKKRKEISEDSAKEDHDQEASGNGNEDQDQDEDSSHQPKNKVKERKTTKSAKTGKSKSSPKGTKTALSLSMKTTVKHVKNANENKGTTKQGALLSLLMVHRMSGTNTVTYERLVKDLGCHPKTKKLAQAWKEIRQQNLVEEEGCGKGKQKLFRLTQEGIESIAPDDYKHELANPPKTTMELHERIKSHAINNHAVKIFERLLHARKEESSLSRTELAAACGVTVNTKSYACALKQLRENGYAVFDPKNKHHFVLSEKCFID
;
A
#
# COMPACT_ATOMS: atom_id res chain seq x y z
N MET A 1 -6.08 12.55 -46.13
CA MET A 1 -6.31 12.19 -44.72
C MET A 1 -7.20 13.27 -44.10
N ALA A 2 -8.45 12.96 -43.79
CA ALA A 2 -9.37 13.90 -43.15
C ALA A 2 -9.03 13.99 -41.65
N ARG A 3 -8.64 15.18 -41.17
CA ARG A 3 -8.47 15.42 -39.73
C ARG A 3 -9.86 15.39 -39.10
N SER A 4 -10.12 14.41 -38.23
CA SER A 4 -11.34 14.36 -37.43
C SER A 4 -11.43 15.64 -36.61
N THR A 5 -12.38 16.52 -36.94
CA THR A 5 -12.72 17.67 -36.13
C THR A 5 -13.59 17.20 -34.98
N ASP A 6 -12.96 16.57 -33.99
CA ASP A 6 -13.63 16.23 -32.74
C ASP A 6 -14.20 17.51 -32.12
N ALA A 7 -15.52 17.63 -32.19
CA ALA A 7 -16.25 18.76 -31.64
C ALA A 7 -15.86 18.92 -30.17
N LEU A 8 -15.34 20.10 -29.80
CA LEU A 8 -14.96 20.45 -28.43
C LEU A 8 -16.18 20.28 -27.50
N LYS A 9 -16.27 19.13 -26.81
CA LYS A 9 -17.31 18.88 -25.83
C LYS A 9 -16.96 19.61 -24.53
N TRP A 10 -17.67 20.70 -24.26
CA TRP A 10 -17.55 21.43 -23.00
C TRP A 10 -18.01 20.55 -21.82
N LYS A 11 -17.07 19.98 -21.06
CA LYS A 11 -17.36 19.20 -19.84
C LYS A 11 -17.40 20.08 -18.60
N LYS A 12 -18.46 19.92 -17.80
CA LYS A 12 -18.65 20.62 -16.52
C LYS A 12 -17.92 19.90 -15.39
N VAL A 13 -17.00 20.58 -14.71
CA VAL A 13 -16.30 20.05 -13.51
C VAL A 13 -17.31 19.74 -12.39
N LYS A 14 -17.35 18.47 -11.96
CA LYS A 14 -18.20 17.96 -10.87
C LYS A 14 -17.33 17.47 -9.70
N ALA A 15 -17.91 17.36 -8.51
CA ALA A 15 -17.24 16.65 -7.41
C ALA A 15 -17.05 15.18 -7.82
N GLY A 16 -15.88 14.63 -7.54
CA GLY A 16 -15.43 13.30 -7.96
C GLY A 16 -14.65 13.27 -9.27
N SER A 17 -14.68 14.33 -10.08
CA SER A 17 -13.90 14.41 -11.32
C SER A 17 -12.39 14.29 -11.06
N LEU A 18 -11.70 13.51 -11.90
CA LEU A 18 -10.24 13.44 -11.96
C LEU A 18 -9.74 14.43 -13.00
N ILE A 19 -8.86 15.32 -12.57
CA ILE A 19 -8.27 16.37 -13.42
C ILE A 19 -6.78 16.48 -13.09
N ALA A 20 -6.00 17.01 -14.02
CA ALA A 20 -4.62 17.40 -13.74
C ALA A 20 -4.49 18.92 -13.75
N VAL A 21 -3.94 19.49 -12.68
CA VAL A 21 -3.76 20.95 -12.51
C VAL A 21 -2.32 21.34 -12.82
N TYR A 22 -2.13 22.35 -13.66
CA TYR A 22 -0.80 22.85 -14.00
C TYR A 22 -0.23 23.74 -12.90
N TRP A 23 0.98 23.43 -12.43
CA TRP A 23 1.72 24.26 -11.50
C TRP A 23 2.86 24.98 -12.22
N LYS A 24 2.76 26.31 -12.29
CA LYS A 24 3.72 27.16 -13.02
C LYS A 24 5.16 27.03 -12.50
N GLU A 25 5.32 26.85 -11.19
CA GLU A 25 6.63 26.71 -10.54
C GLU A 25 7.38 25.46 -11.01
N TYR A 26 6.65 24.36 -11.27
CA TYR A 26 7.21 23.08 -11.70
C TYR A 26 7.09 22.84 -13.21
N LYS A 27 6.38 23.73 -13.92
CA LYS A 27 6.00 23.58 -15.33
C LYS A 27 5.35 22.22 -15.65
N HIS A 28 4.62 21.63 -14.69
CA HIS A 28 4.08 20.27 -14.80
C HIS A 28 2.61 20.17 -14.36
N TYR A 29 1.91 19.14 -14.84
CA TYR A 29 0.52 18.84 -14.48
C TYR A 29 0.46 17.78 -13.38
N PHE A 30 -0.29 18.04 -12.32
CA PHE A 30 -0.42 17.12 -11.18
C PHE A 30 -1.85 16.60 -11.09
N ALA A 31 -2.00 15.28 -11.06
CA ALA A 31 -3.29 14.61 -10.92
C ALA A 31 -3.93 14.91 -9.57
N CYS A 32 -5.23 15.19 -9.58
CA CYS A 32 -5.99 15.46 -8.37
C CYS A 32 -7.47 15.10 -8.55
N LYS A 33 -8.13 14.87 -7.41
CA LYS A 33 -9.56 14.59 -7.34
C LYS A 33 -10.30 15.81 -6.83
N VAL A 34 -11.33 16.24 -7.57
CA VAL A 34 -12.19 17.33 -7.14
C VAL A 34 -13.07 16.86 -5.98
N LEU A 35 -12.87 17.41 -4.77
CA LEU A 35 -13.66 17.04 -3.60
C LEU A 35 -14.98 17.79 -3.55
N ARG A 36 -14.94 19.11 -3.75
CA ARG A 36 -16.12 19.99 -3.64
C ARG A 36 -15.99 21.18 -4.58
N LYS A 37 -17.12 21.67 -5.06
CA LYS A 37 -17.22 22.94 -5.78
C LYS A 37 -17.87 23.97 -4.85
N HIS A 38 -17.36 25.19 -4.84
CA HIS A 38 -18.05 26.26 -4.10
C HIS A 38 -19.43 26.51 -4.72
N SER A 39 -20.46 26.57 -3.88
CA SER A 39 -21.85 26.80 -4.31
C SER A 39 -22.06 28.24 -4.80
N LYS A 40 -23.17 28.44 -5.54
CA LYS A 40 -23.53 29.53 -6.46
C LYS A 40 -23.46 30.99 -5.94
N GLU A 41 -23.12 31.24 -4.68
CA GLU A 41 -23.32 32.55 -4.06
C GLU A 41 -22.12 33.49 -4.14
N THR A 42 -20.98 33.06 -4.71
CA THR A 42 -19.85 33.96 -4.93
C THR A 42 -19.38 33.93 -6.39
N PRO A 43 -19.08 35.10 -7.01
CA PRO A 43 -18.68 35.22 -8.41
C PRO A 43 -17.31 34.61 -8.75
N LYS A 44 -16.63 33.95 -7.80
CA LYS A 44 -15.36 33.28 -8.00
C LYS A 44 -15.58 31.77 -7.94
N SER A 45 -15.75 31.16 -9.12
CA SER A 45 -15.85 29.72 -9.33
C SER A 45 -14.60 29.00 -8.81
N ARG A 46 -14.55 28.72 -7.50
CA ARG A 46 -13.46 27.95 -6.88
C ARG A 46 -13.84 26.47 -6.76
N PHE A 47 -12.83 25.63 -6.87
CA PHE A 47 -12.96 24.19 -6.65
C PHE A 47 -11.87 23.71 -5.68
N PHE A 48 -12.24 22.76 -4.82
CA PHE A 48 -11.38 22.18 -3.81
C PHE A 48 -10.92 20.80 -4.27
N VAL A 49 -9.61 20.59 -4.32
CA VAL A 49 -9.01 19.35 -4.82
C VAL A 49 -8.16 18.67 -3.75
N GLU A 50 -8.03 17.36 -3.88
CA GLU A 50 -7.09 16.52 -3.13
C GLU A 50 -6.11 15.91 -4.13
N TYR A 51 -4.83 16.18 -3.92
CA TYR A 51 -3.73 15.60 -4.70
C TYR A 51 -3.37 14.19 -4.19
N GLU A 52 -2.54 13.48 -4.93
CA GLU A 52 -2.10 12.12 -4.58
C GLU A 52 -1.34 12.04 -3.25
N ASP A 53 -0.64 13.12 -2.87
CA ASP A 53 0.04 13.28 -1.59
C ASP A 53 -0.91 13.63 -0.42
N GLN A 54 -2.22 13.59 -0.64
CA GLN A 54 -3.29 13.96 0.29
C GLN A 54 -3.31 15.45 0.66
N SER A 55 -2.48 16.28 0.03
CA SER A 55 -2.54 17.72 0.19
C SER A 55 -3.81 18.28 -0.45
N LYS A 56 -4.35 19.35 0.13
CA LYS A 56 -5.65 19.91 -0.25
C LYS A 56 -5.53 21.39 -0.52
N TYR A 57 -5.98 21.81 -1.69
CA TYR A 57 -5.88 23.20 -2.12
C TYR A 57 -7.16 23.68 -2.80
N TRP A 58 -7.38 24.99 -2.68
CA TRP A 58 -8.42 25.70 -3.42
C TRP A 58 -7.81 26.27 -4.71
N HIS A 59 -8.42 25.94 -5.84
CA HIS A 59 -8.07 26.50 -7.13
C HIS A 59 -9.21 27.36 -7.66
N ASN A 60 -8.86 28.33 -8.50
CA ASN A 60 -9.81 29.22 -9.15
C ASN A 60 -9.95 28.81 -10.61
N LEU A 61 -11.17 28.41 -11.01
CA LEU A 61 -11.46 27.89 -12.34
C LEU A 61 -11.12 28.87 -13.47
N ALA A 62 -11.18 30.18 -13.20
CA ALA A 62 -10.91 31.22 -14.19
C ALA A 62 -9.40 31.40 -14.48
N THR A 63 -8.53 31.10 -13.50
CA THR A 63 -7.09 31.39 -13.61
C THR A 63 -6.23 30.14 -13.69
N THR A 64 -6.75 29.01 -13.21
CA THR A 64 -6.00 27.75 -13.15
C THR A 64 -6.14 27.01 -14.47
N LYS A 65 -5.01 26.72 -15.13
CA LYS A 65 -4.96 25.79 -16.27
C LYS A 65 -5.07 24.36 -15.75
N PHE A 66 -6.01 23.59 -16.29
CA PHE A 66 -6.18 22.17 -15.98
C PHE A 66 -6.59 21.38 -17.22
N ARG A 67 -6.30 20.07 -17.22
CA ARG A 67 -6.76 19.12 -18.24
C ARG A 67 -7.58 18.02 -17.59
N TRP A 68 -8.55 17.48 -18.32
CA TRP A 68 -9.30 16.32 -17.87
C TRP A 68 -8.44 15.07 -17.97
N LEU A 69 -8.42 14.26 -16.91
CA LEU A 69 -7.91 12.91 -16.96
C LEU A 69 -9.10 12.03 -17.31
N GLU A 70 -9.55 12.12 -18.55
CA GLU A 70 -10.64 11.26 -19.04
C GLU A 70 -10.07 9.87 -19.21
N ASP A 71 -10.40 8.96 -18.29
CA ASP A 71 -10.36 7.50 -18.45
C ASP A 71 -9.34 7.05 -19.51
N VAL A 72 -8.10 7.53 -19.35
CA VAL A 72 -7.13 7.39 -20.42
C VAL A 72 -6.72 5.95 -20.29
N GLY A 73 -7.30 5.11 -21.14
CA GLY A 73 -6.71 3.83 -21.48
C GLY A 73 -5.30 4.15 -21.90
N VAL A 74 -4.37 3.97 -20.95
CA VAL A 74 -2.92 3.93 -21.12
C VAL A 74 -2.42 4.97 -22.13
N PHE A 75 -2.07 6.17 -21.65
CA PHE A 75 -1.16 7.05 -22.39
C PHE A 75 0.13 6.25 -22.58
N VAL A 76 0.34 5.71 -23.78
CA VAL A 76 1.65 5.31 -24.27
C VAL A 76 2.45 6.59 -24.32
N ASP A 77 3.63 6.60 -23.68
CA ASP A 77 4.62 7.66 -23.78
C ASP A 77 4.92 7.90 -25.27
N ASP A 78 4.31 8.94 -25.84
CA ASP A 78 4.72 9.49 -27.12
C ASP A 78 5.92 10.38 -26.81
N GLU A 79 7.10 9.86 -27.13
CA GLU A 79 8.39 10.51 -26.95
C GLU A 79 8.34 11.94 -27.49
N ALA A 80 8.74 12.89 -26.64
CA ALA A 80 9.09 14.21 -27.07
C ALA A 80 10.40 14.12 -27.88
N GLU A 81 10.30 13.94 -29.19
CA GLU A 81 11.39 14.27 -30.10
C GLU A 81 11.54 15.80 -30.13
N GLU A 82 12.59 16.29 -29.46
CA GLU A 82 13.14 17.61 -29.71
C GLU A 82 13.91 17.57 -31.03
N ASP A 83 13.26 17.92 -32.14
CA ASP A 83 13.96 18.22 -33.39
C ASP A 83 14.37 19.70 -33.40
N ALA A 84 15.67 19.93 -33.19
CA ALA A 84 16.31 21.22 -33.30
C ALA A 84 16.70 21.47 -34.75
N THR A 85 15.84 22.17 -35.51
CA THR A 85 16.22 22.80 -36.78
C THR A 85 16.07 24.32 -36.70
N VAL A 86 17.24 24.94 -36.61
CA VAL A 86 17.50 26.35 -36.85
C VAL A 86 17.47 26.55 -38.38
N GLU A 87 16.60 27.44 -38.88
CA GLU A 87 16.93 28.57 -39.78
C GLU A 87 15.71 29.11 -40.55
N SER A 88 15.84 30.41 -40.84
CA SER A 88 15.28 31.15 -41.98
C SER A 88 13.97 31.91 -41.76
N GLU A 89 14.17 33.22 -41.70
CA GLU A 89 13.22 34.29 -41.96
C GLU A 89 12.55 34.13 -43.33
N GLY A 90 11.29 34.54 -43.44
CA GLY A 90 10.54 34.52 -44.69
C GLY A 90 9.13 35.07 -44.50
N GLU A 91 8.98 36.37 -44.72
CA GLU A 91 7.71 37.10 -44.84
C GLU A 91 6.83 36.47 -45.92
N THR A 92 5.52 36.32 -45.68
CA THR A 92 4.51 36.56 -46.72
C THR A 92 3.14 36.84 -46.08
N GLU A 93 2.64 38.05 -46.28
CA GLU A 93 1.24 38.42 -46.07
C GLU A 93 0.36 37.75 -47.12
N GLN A 94 -0.81 37.23 -46.72
CA GLN A 94 -1.93 37.10 -47.65
C GLN A 94 -3.26 37.08 -46.90
N GLU A 95 -4.00 38.18 -47.09
CA GLU A 95 -5.43 38.30 -46.83
C GLU A 95 -6.22 37.28 -47.67
N SER A 96 -7.27 36.69 -47.12
CA SER A 96 -8.47 36.41 -47.93
C SER A 96 -9.74 36.37 -47.09
N ASP A 97 -10.63 37.25 -47.53
CA ASP A 97 -12.06 37.40 -47.31
C ASP A 97 -12.84 36.15 -47.75
N GLY A 98 -14.04 35.91 -47.18
CA GLY A 98 -14.92 34.83 -47.65
C GLY A 98 -15.97 34.28 -46.68
N THR A 99 -17.04 35.04 -46.48
CA THR A 99 -18.49 34.68 -46.43
C THR A 99 -18.96 33.25 -46.04
N PRO A 100 -20.00 33.10 -45.18
CA PRO A 100 -20.53 31.80 -44.72
C PRO A 100 -21.66 31.25 -45.61
N PRO A 101 -21.87 29.91 -45.67
CA PRO A 101 -23.10 29.35 -46.20
C PRO A 101 -24.02 28.75 -45.14
N MET A 102 -25.28 28.78 -45.54
CA MET A 102 -26.53 28.41 -44.88
C MET A 102 -26.77 26.90 -44.67
N ILE A 103 -27.60 26.61 -43.66
CA ILE A 103 -28.75 25.67 -43.60
C ILE A 103 -28.55 24.23 -44.12
N SER A 104 -28.81 23.26 -43.24
CA SER A 104 -29.82 22.22 -43.49
C SER A 104 -30.20 21.48 -42.21
N GLU A 105 -31.50 21.50 -41.94
CA GLU A 105 -32.21 20.61 -41.03
C GLU A 105 -32.24 19.22 -41.65
N ASN A 106 -32.00 18.18 -40.87
CA ASN A 106 -32.35 16.82 -41.27
C ASN A 106 -32.82 16.04 -40.04
N GLU A 107 -34.13 16.04 -39.87
CA GLU A 107 -34.90 15.07 -39.10
C GLU A 107 -34.75 13.71 -39.79
N ASN A 108 -34.47 12.65 -39.03
CA ASN A 108 -34.82 11.29 -39.41
C ASN A 108 -35.00 10.47 -38.13
N ASP A 109 -36.28 10.21 -37.86
CA ASP A 109 -36.81 9.04 -37.17
C ASP A 109 -36.23 7.76 -37.78
N GLU A 110 -36.01 6.74 -36.94
CA GLU A 110 -36.52 5.39 -37.20
C GLU A 110 -36.26 4.49 -35.98
N ASP A 111 -37.38 4.02 -35.45
CA ASP A 111 -37.55 2.93 -34.49
C ASP A 111 -36.98 1.62 -35.05
N ASP A 112 -36.37 0.80 -34.20
CA ASP A 112 -36.39 -0.65 -34.44
C ASP A 112 -36.28 -1.42 -33.11
N ASP A 113 -37.46 -1.80 -32.62
CA ASP A 113 -37.69 -2.83 -31.62
C ASP A 113 -37.35 -4.21 -32.20
N LEU A 114 -36.39 -4.92 -31.61
CA LEU A 114 -36.23 -6.35 -31.84
C LEU A 114 -36.36 -7.17 -30.55
N ASP A 115 -37.59 -7.63 -30.40
CA ASP A 115 -38.07 -8.71 -29.55
C ASP A 115 -37.38 -10.03 -29.93
N THR A 116 -36.64 -10.64 -28.99
CA THR A 116 -36.16 -12.03 -29.13
C THR A 116 -36.58 -12.86 -27.92
N LYS A 117 -37.67 -13.57 -28.15
CA LYS A 117 -38.26 -14.62 -27.32
C LYS A 117 -37.78 -16.00 -27.79
N LEU A 118 -37.85 -16.96 -26.85
CA LEU A 118 -37.78 -18.43 -27.02
C LEU A 118 -36.33 -18.96 -27.17
N GLU A 119 -35.91 -20.05 -26.53
CA GLU A 119 -36.67 -21.26 -26.24
C GLU A 119 -36.00 -22.10 -25.14
N SER A 120 -36.85 -22.74 -24.35
CA SER A 120 -36.62 -23.79 -23.37
C SER A 120 -36.11 -25.09 -23.99
N ASN A 121 -35.27 -25.85 -23.28
CA ASN A 121 -35.28 -27.31 -23.38
C ASN A 121 -34.86 -27.99 -22.06
N ASP A 122 -35.87 -28.62 -21.45
CA ASP A 122 -35.79 -29.73 -20.51
C ASP A 122 -35.24 -30.97 -21.22
N THR A 123 -34.26 -31.67 -20.64
CA THR A 123 -34.14 -33.11 -20.86
C THR A 123 -33.51 -33.82 -19.66
N LEU A 124 -34.27 -34.80 -19.19
CA LEU A 124 -34.04 -35.73 -18.09
C LEU A 124 -32.81 -36.63 -18.29
N THR A 125 -32.26 -37.05 -17.14
CA THR A 125 -31.33 -38.17 -16.92
C THR A 125 -31.73 -39.49 -17.58
N PRO A 126 -30.78 -40.44 -17.73
CA PRO A 126 -30.79 -41.57 -16.80
C PRO A 126 -29.40 -42.07 -16.35
N ALA A 127 -29.45 -42.79 -15.22
CA ALA A 127 -28.38 -43.53 -14.53
C ALA A 127 -27.68 -44.59 -15.40
N THR A 128 -26.53 -45.12 -14.92
CA THR A 128 -26.29 -46.58 -14.71
C THR A 128 -24.79 -46.96 -14.48
N LYS A 129 -24.56 -47.88 -13.51
CA LYS A 129 -23.42 -48.82 -13.24
C LYS A 129 -22.10 -48.25 -12.68
N GLN A 130 -21.69 -48.57 -11.44
CA GLN A 130 -21.21 -49.86 -10.85
C GLN A 130 -19.87 -50.38 -11.38
N SER A 131 -18.81 -50.29 -10.55
CA SER A 131 -17.73 -51.28 -10.38
C SER A 131 -16.97 -50.99 -9.07
N ALA A 132 -17.14 -51.83 -8.04
CA ALA A 132 -16.23 -52.90 -7.60
C ALA A 132 -14.85 -52.39 -7.07
N LYS A 133 -14.66 -52.33 -5.75
CA LYS A 133 -14.14 -53.40 -4.85
C LYS A 133 -12.60 -53.47 -4.80
N LYS A 134 -11.99 -52.92 -3.74
CA LYS A 134 -10.89 -53.62 -3.05
C LYS A 134 -10.75 -53.18 -1.59
N ARG A 135 -11.23 -54.06 -0.73
CA ARG A 135 -11.07 -54.13 0.72
C ARG A 135 -9.66 -54.66 1.01
N LYS A 136 -8.90 -54.03 1.91
CA LYS A 136 -7.76 -54.66 2.58
C LYS A 136 -7.87 -54.36 4.06
N GLU A 137 -8.08 -55.42 4.81
CA GLU A 137 -8.24 -55.49 6.26
C GLU A 137 -6.94 -56.03 6.88
N ILE A 138 -6.66 -55.53 8.09
CA ILE A 138 -6.12 -56.20 9.29
C ILE A 138 -4.62 -56.56 9.34
N SER A 139 -3.94 -55.95 10.31
CA SER A 139 -3.35 -56.59 11.52
C SER A 139 -2.74 -55.47 12.39
N GLU A 140 -3.32 -55.09 13.54
CA GLU A 140 -3.07 -55.64 14.89
C GLU A 140 -1.58 -55.85 15.19
N ASP A 141 -1.01 -55.12 16.17
CA ASP A 141 -0.73 -55.66 17.53
C ASP A 141 0.04 -54.65 18.43
N SER A 142 -0.35 -54.60 19.71
CA SER A 142 0.42 -54.31 20.95
C SER A 142 1.27 -53.01 21.08
N ALA A 143 1.38 -52.33 22.22
CA ALA A 143 1.26 -52.73 23.62
C ALA A 143 0.90 -51.53 24.53
N LYS A 144 0.36 -51.89 25.70
CA LYS A 144 0.10 -51.06 26.88
C LYS A 144 1.40 -50.50 27.47
N GLU A 145 1.34 -49.33 28.09
CA GLU A 145 2.05 -49.11 29.36
C GLU A 145 1.31 -48.06 30.20
N ASP A 146 0.91 -48.52 31.38
CA ASP A 146 0.34 -47.78 32.48
C ASP A 146 1.44 -46.96 33.18
N HIS A 147 1.16 -45.70 33.53
CA HIS A 147 1.87 -45.08 34.63
C HIS A 147 0.93 -44.22 35.48
N ASP A 148 0.61 -44.81 36.63
CA ASP A 148 -0.05 -44.26 37.79
C ASP A 148 0.87 -43.30 38.57
N GLN A 149 0.23 -42.31 39.21
CA GLN A 149 0.59 -41.68 40.50
C GLN A 149 1.92 -40.87 40.52
N GLU A 150 1.97 -39.64 41.04
CA GLU A 150 1.78 -39.32 42.46
C GLU A 150 1.19 -37.93 42.71
N ALA A 151 0.47 -37.86 43.83
CA ALA A 151 0.11 -36.65 44.54
C ALA A 151 1.24 -36.25 45.50
N SER A 152 1.55 -34.95 45.56
CA SER A 152 1.93 -34.24 46.79
C SER A 152 1.58 -32.76 46.58
N GLY A 153 0.98 -32.01 47.50
CA GLY A 153 0.90 -32.18 48.94
C GLY A 153 1.83 -31.18 49.62
N ASN A 154 1.25 -30.27 50.40
CA ASN A 154 1.82 -29.24 51.28
C ASN A 154 2.09 -27.87 50.63
N GLY A 155 1.64 -26.74 51.16
CA GLY A 155 1.13 -26.45 52.51
C GLY A 155 1.98 -25.36 53.16
N ASN A 156 1.31 -24.39 53.82
CA ASN A 156 1.83 -23.36 54.71
C ASN A 156 2.62 -22.20 54.05
N GLU A 157 2.55 -20.95 54.51
CA GLU A 157 2.24 -20.46 55.85
C GLU A 157 1.84 -18.97 55.79
N ASP A 158 0.97 -18.59 56.74
CA ASP A 158 0.70 -17.23 57.17
C ASP A 158 1.97 -16.55 57.69
N GLN A 159 2.08 -15.23 57.49
CA GLN A 159 2.67 -14.31 58.48
C GLN A 159 2.31 -12.85 58.15
N ASP A 160 1.26 -12.39 58.83
CA ASP A 160 1.28 -11.27 59.79
C ASP A 160 2.22 -10.06 59.60
N GLN A 161 1.59 -8.90 59.83
CA GLN A 161 2.10 -7.73 60.59
C GLN A 161 3.18 -6.87 59.90
N ASP A 162 3.20 -5.54 59.99
CA ASP A 162 2.44 -4.57 60.77
C ASP A 162 2.78 -3.15 60.27
N GLU A 163 1.95 -2.20 60.69
CA GLU A 163 2.28 -0.78 61.00
C GLU A 163 2.67 0.19 59.86
N ASP A 164 1.84 1.20 59.60
CA ASP A 164 1.73 2.48 60.32
C ASP A 164 2.78 3.50 59.87
N SER A 165 2.35 4.45 59.04
CA SER A 165 2.72 5.87 59.17
C SER A 165 2.04 6.72 58.11
N SER A 166 0.89 7.24 58.52
CA SER A 166 0.65 8.68 58.61
C SER A 166 1.82 9.59 58.17
N HIS A 167 1.64 10.39 57.11
CA HIS A 167 1.82 11.85 57.12
C HIS A 167 1.51 12.49 55.75
N GLN A 168 0.43 13.28 55.71
CA GLN A 168 0.31 14.42 54.79
C GLN A 168 1.25 15.54 55.25
N PRO A 169 1.64 16.47 54.35
CA PRO A 169 0.90 17.71 54.37
C PRO A 169 0.59 18.30 53.00
N LYS A 170 -0.60 18.89 52.96
CA LYS A 170 -1.10 19.82 51.94
C LYS A 170 -0.26 21.10 51.97
N ASN A 171 0.32 21.50 50.84
CA ASN A 171 0.72 22.89 50.63
C ASN A 171 -0.11 23.51 49.51
N LYS A 172 -1.13 24.26 49.93
CA LYS A 172 -1.79 25.32 49.18
C LYS A 172 -0.89 26.55 49.26
N VAL A 173 -0.38 27.04 48.13
CA VAL A 173 0.04 28.44 47.99
C VAL A 173 -0.66 29.03 46.76
N LYS A 174 -1.54 30.00 47.04
CA LYS A 174 -2.03 31.01 46.10
C LYS A 174 -1.07 32.19 46.18
N GLU A 175 -0.59 32.70 45.06
CA GLU A 175 -0.36 34.13 44.76
C GLU A 175 0.12 34.26 43.30
N ARG A 176 -0.69 34.77 42.37
CA ARG A 176 -0.68 36.17 41.90
C ARG A 176 0.72 36.76 41.71
N LYS A 177 1.15 36.93 40.44
CA LYS A 177 1.37 38.26 39.84
C LYS A 177 1.78 38.17 38.37
N THR A 178 1.06 38.97 37.60
CA THR A 178 1.38 39.47 36.27
C THR A 178 2.69 40.27 36.25
N THR A 179 3.58 39.99 35.31
CA THR A 179 4.53 40.98 34.78
C THR A 179 4.65 40.83 33.27
N LYS A 180 4.18 41.86 32.56
CA LYS A 180 4.59 42.21 31.20
C LYS A 180 6.07 42.57 31.25
N SER A 181 6.89 41.97 30.39
CA SER A 181 8.18 42.54 30.01
C SER A 181 8.55 42.20 28.56
N ALA A 182 8.71 43.28 27.80
CA ALA A 182 9.79 43.53 26.85
C ALA A 182 10.06 42.53 25.71
N LYS A 183 9.46 42.86 24.58
CA LYS A 183 10.06 43.02 23.24
C LYS A 183 11.61 43.07 23.18
N THR A 184 12.20 42.01 22.63
CA THR A 184 13.47 41.92 21.89
C THR A 184 13.22 40.84 20.83
N GLY A 185 13.50 40.95 19.53
CA GLY A 185 14.44 41.77 18.78
C GLY A 185 15.47 40.85 18.13
N LYS A 186 15.26 40.50 16.84
CA LYS A 186 16.16 39.73 15.93
C LYS A 186 16.43 38.27 16.36
N SER A 187 16.40 37.26 15.49
CA SER A 187 17.15 37.16 14.24
C SER A 187 16.50 36.18 13.25
N LYS A 188 16.53 36.59 11.98
CA LYS A 188 16.30 35.77 10.80
C LYS A 188 17.42 34.72 10.67
N SER A 189 17.05 33.44 10.60
CA SER A 189 17.70 32.44 9.74
C SER A 189 17.01 31.08 9.95
N SER A 190 15.84 30.91 9.33
CA SER A 190 15.30 29.56 9.15
C SER A 190 16.17 28.86 8.09
N PRO A 191 16.83 27.73 8.39
CA PRO A 191 17.49 26.95 7.37
C PRO A 191 16.41 26.43 6.42
N LYS A 192 16.59 26.73 5.12
CA LYS A 192 15.89 26.06 4.02
C LYS A 192 16.23 24.57 4.13
N GLY A 193 15.40 23.83 4.87
CA GLY A 193 15.35 22.39 4.75
C GLY A 193 14.84 22.08 3.35
N THR A 194 15.75 21.62 2.50
CA THR A 194 15.43 20.88 1.28
C THR A 194 14.50 19.75 1.70
N LYS A 195 13.21 19.94 1.46
CA LYS A 195 12.22 18.87 1.59
C LYS A 195 12.51 17.92 0.46
N THR A 196 13.34 16.92 0.74
CA THR A 196 13.53 15.76 -0.14
C THR A 196 12.14 15.22 -0.41
N ALA A 197 11.71 15.31 -1.68
CA ALA A 197 10.47 14.70 -2.12
C ALA A 197 10.58 13.21 -1.79
N LEU A 198 9.87 12.78 -0.75
CA LEU A 198 9.69 11.37 -0.44
C LEU A 198 9.04 10.76 -1.68
N SER A 199 9.85 10.04 -2.46
CA SER A 199 9.37 9.18 -3.54
C SER A 199 8.29 8.29 -2.94
N LEU A 200 7.03 8.63 -3.24
CA LEU A 200 5.86 7.82 -2.95
C LEU A 200 5.85 6.67 -3.95
N SER A 201 6.84 5.78 -3.83
CA SER A 201 6.82 4.48 -4.48
C SER A 201 5.48 3.83 -4.14
N MET A 202 4.62 3.67 -5.14
CA MET A 202 3.29 3.11 -4.96
C MET A 202 3.45 1.66 -4.49
N LYS A 203 3.40 1.45 -3.16
CA LYS A 203 3.48 0.12 -2.58
C LYS A 203 2.30 -0.69 -3.06
N THR A 204 2.55 -1.62 -3.98
CA THR A 204 1.58 -2.61 -4.41
C THR A 204 1.10 -3.35 -3.16
N THR A 205 -0.20 -3.31 -2.87
CA THR A 205 -0.78 -3.99 -1.71
C THR A 205 -1.49 -5.25 -2.15
N VAL A 206 -1.71 -6.19 -1.24
CA VAL A 206 -2.54 -7.39 -1.49
C VAL A 206 -3.90 -7.01 -2.09
N LYS A 207 -4.49 -5.89 -1.65
CA LYS A 207 -5.76 -5.38 -2.19
C LYS A 207 -5.65 -4.92 -3.64
N HIS A 208 -4.56 -4.24 -4.01
CA HIS A 208 -4.33 -3.81 -5.38
C HIS A 208 -4.19 -5.01 -6.32
N VAL A 209 -3.40 -6.01 -5.93
CA VAL A 209 -3.21 -7.25 -6.71
C VAL A 209 -4.53 -8.02 -6.84
N LYS A 210 -5.30 -8.11 -5.75
CA LYS A 210 -6.62 -8.76 -5.76
C LYS A 210 -7.58 -8.07 -6.73
N ASN A 211 -7.69 -6.74 -6.67
CA ASN A 211 -8.56 -5.97 -7.56
C ASN A 211 -8.14 -6.11 -9.03
N ALA A 212 -6.83 -6.07 -9.32
CA ALA A 212 -6.32 -6.26 -10.69
C ALA A 212 -6.64 -7.66 -11.25
N ASN A 213 -6.57 -8.68 -10.41
CA ASN A 213 -6.92 -10.06 -10.74
C ASN A 213 -8.43 -10.27 -10.99
N GLU A 214 -9.29 -9.48 -10.35
CA GLU A 214 -10.74 -9.48 -10.55
C GLU A 214 -11.13 -8.74 -11.85
N ASN A 215 -10.42 -7.64 -12.17
CA ASN A 215 -10.71 -6.77 -13.31
C ASN A 215 -10.13 -7.25 -14.67
N LYS A 216 -9.79 -8.55 -14.81
CA LYS A 216 -9.23 -9.19 -16.01
C LYS A 216 -7.90 -8.63 -16.56
N GLY A 217 -7.35 -7.57 -15.97
CA GLY A 217 -6.13 -6.91 -16.45
C GLY A 217 -4.83 -7.68 -16.18
N THR A 218 -4.85 -8.73 -15.35
CA THR A 218 -3.66 -9.50 -15.00
C THR A 218 -3.90 -11.00 -15.16
N THR A 219 -2.94 -11.71 -15.75
CA THR A 219 -2.98 -13.17 -15.82
C THR A 219 -2.93 -13.77 -14.41
N LYS A 220 -3.49 -14.98 -14.23
CA LYS A 220 -3.43 -15.65 -12.92
C LYS A 220 -2.00 -15.92 -12.46
N GLN A 221 -1.08 -16.15 -13.40
CA GLN A 221 0.35 -16.25 -13.14
C GLN A 221 0.91 -14.92 -12.60
N GLY A 222 0.68 -13.82 -13.32
CA GLY A 222 1.15 -12.49 -12.94
C GLY A 222 0.60 -12.05 -11.58
N ALA A 223 -0.66 -12.38 -11.27
CA ALA A 223 -1.24 -12.10 -9.96
C ALA A 223 -0.58 -12.87 -8.81
N LEU A 224 -0.25 -14.16 -9.03
CA LEU A 224 0.47 -14.98 -8.03
C LEU A 224 1.90 -14.47 -7.79
N LEU A 225 2.63 -14.14 -8.85
CA LEU A 225 3.99 -13.59 -8.76
C LEU A 225 3.99 -12.21 -8.10
N SER A 226 3.05 -11.34 -8.49
CA SER A 226 2.89 -10.01 -7.89
C SER A 226 2.63 -10.13 -6.39
N LEU A 227 1.78 -11.09 -5.98
CA LEU A 227 1.48 -11.30 -4.58
C LEU A 227 2.68 -11.84 -3.79
N LEU A 228 3.45 -12.76 -4.37
CA LEU A 228 4.72 -13.20 -3.80
C LEU A 228 5.70 -12.03 -3.63
N MET A 229 5.78 -11.13 -4.60
CA MET A 229 6.60 -9.93 -4.51
C MET A 229 6.14 -9.01 -3.38
N VAL A 230 4.83 -8.81 -3.22
CA VAL A 230 4.26 -8.03 -2.11
C VAL A 230 4.65 -8.64 -0.75
N HIS A 231 4.58 -9.96 -0.60
CA HIS A 231 5.02 -10.65 0.63
C HIS A 231 6.52 -10.46 0.86
N ARG A 232 7.34 -10.61 -0.19
CA ARG A 232 8.80 -10.41 -0.13
C ARG A 232 9.17 -8.99 0.28
N MET A 233 8.55 -7.97 -0.33
CA MET A 233 8.75 -6.55 0.02
C MET A 233 8.27 -6.25 1.46
N SER A 234 7.37 -7.07 2.01
CA SER A 234 6.94 -7.02 3.42
C SER A 234 7.84 -7.87 4.33
N GLY A 235 9.04 -8.26 3.89
CA GLY A 235 10.02 -9.06 4.62
C GLY A 235 9.66 -10.53 4.82
N THR A 236 8.54 -10.99 4.24
CA THR A 236 8.15 -12.40 4.26
C THR A 236 8.73 -13.10 3.03
N ASN A 237 9.92 -13.68 3.18
CA ASN A 237 10.63 -14.32 2.06
C ASN A 237 9.98 -15.63 1.58
N THR A 238 9.26 -16.33 2.47
CA THR A 238 8.58 -17.60 2.18
C THR A 238 7.08 -17.52 2.39
N VAL A 239 6.31 -18.08 1.46
CA VAL A 239 4.85 -18.11 1.52
C VAL A 239 4.34 -19.48 1.08
N THR A 240 3.27 -19.96 1.71
CA THR A 240 2.57 -21.18 1.27
C THR A 240 1.61 -20.86 0.12
N TYR A 241 1.44 -21.82 -0.80
CA TYR A 241 0.48 -21.65 -1.90
C TYR A 241 -0.94 -21.35 -1.39
N GLU A 242 -1.39 -22.03 -0.32
CA GLU A 242 -2.70 -21.80 0.29
C GLU A 242 -2.89 -20.35 0.75
N ARG A 243 -1.84 -19.74 1.34
CA ARG A 243 -1.87 -18.35 1.77
C ARG A 243 -2.00 -17.41 0.58
N LEU A 244 -1.26 -17.64 -0.50
CA LEU A 244 -1.38 -16.84 -1.73
C LEU A 244 -2.79 -16.91 -2.30
N VAL A 245 -3.37 -18.10 -2.38
CA VAL A 245 -4.73 -18.28 -2.93
C VAL A 245 -5.77 -17.58 -2.06
N LYS A 246 -5.64 -17.69 -0.73
CA LYS A 246 -6.51 -17.00 0.24
C LYS A 246 -6.41 -15.48 0.11
N ASP A 247 -5.21 -14.95 -0.04
CA ASP A 247 -4.95 -13.52 -0.21
C ASP A 247 -5.52 -12.97 -1.53
N LEU A 248 -5.53 -13.79 -2.60
CA LEU A 248 -6.25 -13.49 -3.85
C LEU A 248 -7.78 -13.61 -3.72
N GLY A 249 -8.31 -14.02 -2.58
CA GLY A 249 -9.75 -14.26 -2.38
C GLY A 249 -10.30 -15.44 -3.19
N CYS A 250 -9.42 -16.35 -3.65
CA CYS A 250 -9.80 -17.51 -4.45
C CYS A 250 -9.86 -18.77 -3.58
N HIS A 251 -10.50 -19.83 -4.08
CA HIS A 251 -10.49 -21.14 -3.42
C HIS A 251 -9.27 -21.95 -3.91
N PRO A 252 -8.53 -22.67 -3.05
CA PRO A 252 -7.34 -23.45 -3.43
C PRO A 252 -7.57 -24.53 -4.50
N LYS A 253 -8.84 -24.90 -4.73
CA LYS A 253 -9.25 -25.97 -5.67
C LYS A 253 -9.55 -25.46 -7.08
N THR A 254 -9.34 -24.18 -7.37
CA THR A 254 -9.60 -23.64 -8.72
C THR A 254 -8.57 -24.17 -9.72
N LYS A 255 -9.01 -25.00 -10.67
CA LYS A 255 -8.16 -25.64 -11.69
C LYS A 255 -7.25 -24.64 -12.43
N LYS A 256 -7.79 -23.46 -12.80
CA LYS A 256 -7.02 -22.41 -13.49
C LYS A 256 -5.85 -21.86 -12.66
N LEU A 257 -6.03 -21.71 -11.36
CA LEU A 257 -4.99 -21.19 -10.47
C LEU A 257 -3.93 -22.26 -10.18
N ALA A 258 -4.36 -23.51 -10.02
CA ALA A 258 -3.44 -24.65 -9.88
C ALA A 258 -2.58 -24.85 -11.14
N GLN A 259 -3.17 -24.67 -12.33
CA GLN A 259 -2.45 -24.70 -13.59
C GLN A 259 -1.43 -23.55 -13.70
N ALA A 260 -1.85 -22.31 -13.41
CA ALA A 260 -0.95 -21.15 -13.39
C ALA A 260 0.21 -21.35 -12.40
N TRP A 261 -0.04 -21.92 -11.22
CA TRP A 261 0.99 -22.23 -10.25
C TRP A 261 1.97 -23.30 -10.75
N LYS A 262 1.48 -24.32 -11.44
CA LYS A 262 2.32 -25.34 -12.06
C LYS A 262 3.25 -24.73 -13.12
N GLU A 263 2.74 -23.82 -13.94
CA GLU A 263 3.51 -23.13 -14.98
C GLU A 263 4.60 -22.23 -14.38
N ILE A 264 4.28 -21.45 -13.34
CA ILE A 264 5.28 -20.64 -12.59
C ILE A 264 6.43 -21.52 -12.10
N ARG A 265 6.12 -22.71 -11.57
CA ARG A 265 7.14 -23.68 -11.11
C ARG A 265 7.95 -24.27 -12.26
N GLN A 266 7.32 -24.57 -13.39
CA GLN A 266 8.00 -25.08 -14.58
C GLN A 266 8.97 -24.06 -15.19
N GLN A 267 8.65 -22.77 -15.05
CA GLN A 267 9.50 -21.66 -15.47
C GLN A 267 10.60 -21.30 -14.46
N ASN A 268 10.74 -22.05 -13.36
CA ASN A 268 11.71 -21.78 -12.29
C ASN A 268 11.63 -20.36 -11.69
N LEU A 269 10.47 -19.71 -11.75
CA LEU A 269 10.27 -18.38 -11.13
C LEU A 269 10.07 -18.45 -9.62
N VAL A 270 9.79 -19.65 -9.09
CA VAL A 270 9.66 -19.93 -7.66
C VAL A 270 10.36 -21.23 -7.30
N GLU A 271 10.95 -21.28 -6.11
CA GLU A 271 11.60 -22.47 -5.57
C GLU A 271 11.02 -22.86 -4.21
N GLU A 272 11.14 -24.15 -3.87
CA GLU A 272 10.65 -24.74 -2.62
C GLU A 272 11.75 -24.65 -1.56
N GLU A 273 11.55 -23.85 -0.51
CA GLU A 273 12.56 -23.60 0.54
C GLU A 273 12.41 -24.54 1.75
N GLY A 274 11.35 -25.37 1.77
CA GLY A 274 11.18 -26.42 2.77
C GLY A 274 9.72 -26.73 3.09
N CYS A 275 9.54 -27.47 4.19
CA CYS A 275 8.22 -27.80 4.73
C CYS A 275 7.95 -26.98 6.00
N GLY A 276 6.90 -26.16 5.97
CA GLY A 276 6.37 -25.47 7.14
C GLY A 276 5.57 -26.40 8.06
N LYS A 277 4.91 -25.79 9.05
CA LYS A 277 4.02 -26.51 9.98
C LYS A 277 2.95 -27.29 9.20
N GLY A 278 2.76 -28.55 9.56
CA GLY A 278 1.75 -29.41 8.91
C GLY A 278 2.13 -29.89 7.51
N LYS A 279 3.43 -30.06 7.20
CA LYS A 279 3.92 -30.53 5.88
C LYS A 279 3.55 -29.63 4.70
N GLN A 280 3.18 -28.38 4.97
CA GLN A 280 2.88 -27.41 3.91
C GLN A 280 4.19 -26.95 3.25
N LYS A 281 4.25 -27.02 1.93
CA LYS A 281 5.42 -26.56 1.17
C LYS A 281 5.52 -25.03 1.23
N LEU A 282 6.70 -24.53 1.57
CA LEU A 282 7.04 -23.12 1.58
C LEU A 282 7.76 -22.77 0.28
N PHE A 283 7.34 -21.67 -0.34
CA PHE A 283 7.89 -21.21 -1.61
C PHE A 283 8.44 -19.81 -1.48
N ARG A 284 9.55 -19.53 -2.18
CA ARG A 284 10.11 -18.19 -2.36
C ARG A 284 10.30 -17.88 -3.84
N LEU A 285 10.36 -16.60 -4.19
CA LEU A 285 10.74 -16.17 -5.54
C LEU A 285 12.23 -16.45 -5.77
N THR A 286 12.55 -17.01 -6.94
CA THR A 286 13.93 -17.09 -7.44
C THR A 286 14.41 -15.72 -7.93
N GLN A 287 15.69 -15.59 -8.27
CA GLN A 287 16.22 -14.34 -8.81
C GLN A 287 15.52 -13.95 -10.13
N GLU A 288 15.32 -14.90 -11.04
CA GLU A 288 14.55 -14.70 -12.29
C GLU A 288 13.09 -14.31 -12.01
N GLY A 289 12.47 -14.94 -11.00
CA GLY A 289 11.14 -14.57 -10.52
C GLY A 289 11.06 -13.14 -10.00
N ILE A 290 12.11 -12.64 -9.36
CA ILE A 290 12.20 -11.26 -8.89
C ILE A 290 12.34 -10.32 -10.08
N GLU A 291 13.28 -10.55 -10.98
CA GLU A 291 13.57 -9.66 -12.10
C GLU A 291 12.38 -9.51 -13.05
N SER A 292 11.60 -10.58 -13.23
CA SER A 292 10.41 -10.57 -14.10
C SER A 292 9.24 -9.76 -13.56
N ILE A 293 9.06 -9.66 -12.23
CA ILE A 293 7.86 -9.05 -11.62
C ILE A 293 8.14 -7.86 -10.71
N ALA A 294 9.41 -7.62 -10.35
CA ALA A 294 9.79 -6.52 -9.47
C ALA A 294 9.41 -5.17 -10.11
N PRO A 295 8.78 -4.26 -9.35
CA PRO A 295 8.68 -2.87 -9.75
C PRO A 295 10.07 -2.28 -10.00
N ASP A 296 10.19 -1.34 -10.93
CA ASP A 296 11.50 -0.75 -11.29
C ASP A 296 12.17 -0.07 -10.10
N ASP A 297 11.40 0.58 -9.23
CA ASP A 297 11.89 1.11 -7.95
C ASP A 297 12.59 0.01 -7.13
N TYR A 298 11.98 -1.17 -7.01
CA TYR A 298 12.53 -2.27 -6.23
C TYR A 298 13.76 -2.88 -6.90
N LYS A 299 13.79 -2.97 -8.24
CA LYS A 299 14.99 -3.39 -8.99
C LYS A 299 16.15 -2.44 -8.73
N HIS A 300 15.89 -1.13 -8.77
CA HIS A 300 16.88 -0.12 -8.44
C HIS A 300 17.35 -0.26 -6.99
N GLU A 301 16.44 -0.58 -6.06
CA GLU A 301 16.78 -0.82 -4.66
C GLU A 301 17.65 -2.06 -4.44
N LEU A 302 17.44 -3.11 -5.23
CA LEU A 302 18.24 -4.34 -5.22
C LEU A 302 19.62 -4.14 -5.85
N ALA A 303 19.70 -3.38 -6.94
CA ALA A 303 20.96 -3.03 -7.60
C ALA A 303 21.83 -2.10 -6.74
N ASN A 304 21.19 -1.30 -5.88
CA ASN A 304 21.84 -0.39 -4.96
C ASN A 304 21.52 -0.79 -3.51
N PRO A 305 22.13 -1.87 -2.98
CA PRO A 305 22.01 -2.20 -1.58
C PRO A 305 22.61 -1.07 -0.73
N PRO A 306 22.06 -0.80 0.46
CA PRO A 306 22.63 0.21 1.35
C PRO A 306 24.07 -0.19 1.69
N LYS A 307 24.99 0.78 1.62
CA LYS A 307 26.42 0.56 1.90
C LYS A 307 26.75 0.86 3.35
N THR A 308 25.94 1.67 4.00
CA THR A 308 26.11 2.04 5.41
C THR A 308 24.87 1.72 6.22
N THR A 309 25.08 1.44 7.51
CA THR A 309 23.99 1.27 8.49
C THR A 309 23.05 2.49 8.49
N MET A 310 23.57 3.70 8.30
CA MET A 310 22.75 4.91 8.25
C MET A 310 21.85 4.95 7.01
N GLU A 311 22.34 4.58 5.82
CA GLU A 311 21.52 4.46 4.61
C GLU A 311 20.42 3.41 4.78
N LEU A 312 20.74 2.27 5.39
CA LEU A 312 19.76 1.24 5.70
C LEU A 312 18.66 1.77 6.64
N HIS A 313 19.04 2.52 7.67
CA HIS A 313 18.06 3.16 8.56
C HIS A 313 17.14 4.15 7.82
N GLU A 314 17.68 4.99 6.92
CA GLU A 314 16.86 5.89 6.12
C GLU A 314 15.90 5.13 5.20
N ARG A 315 16.36 4.03 4.58
CA ARG A 315 15.50 3.15 3.77
C ARG A 315 14.38 2.51 4.61
N ILE A 316 14.70 1.97 5.80
CA ILE A 316 13.67 1.40 6.70
C ILE A 316 12.63 2.47 7.06
N LYS A 317 13.07 3.71 7.33
CA LYS A 317 12.18 4.83 7.64
C LYS A 317 11.33 5.27 6.44
N SER A 318 11.87 5.33 5.23
CA SER A 318 11.09 5.67 4.03
C SER A 318 10.06 4.58 3.68
N HIS A 319 10.33 3.32 4.04
CA HIS A 319 9.41 2.21 3.85
C HIS A 319 8.39 2.01 4.99
N ALA A 320 8.45 2.82 6.05
CA ALA A 320 7.47 2.79 7.13
C ALA A 320 6.03 3.05 6.61
N ILE A 321 5.03 2.34 7.15
CA ILE A 321 3.62 2.55 6.77
C ILE A 321 3.05 3.88 7.30
N ASN A 322 3.63 4.42 8.37
CA ASN A 322 3.20 5.66 9.00
C ASN A 322 4.32 6.22 9.89
N ASN A 323 4.13 7.46 10.36
CA ASN A 323 5.09 8.13 11.24
C ASN A 323 5.30 7.42 12.59
N HIS A 324 4.36 6.59 13.06
CA HIS A 324 4.58 5.82 14.29
C HIS A 324 5.62 4.73 14.09
N ALA A 325 5.67 4.08 12.93
CA ALA A 325 6.71 3.08 12.65
C ALA A 325 8.11 3.71 12.65
N VAL A 326 8.24 4.92 12.08
CA VAL A 326 9.49 5.70 12.15
C VAL A 326 9.88 5.99 13.61
N LYS A 327 8.95 6.53 14.42
CA LYS A 327 9.22 6.84 15.84
C LYS A 327 9.56 5.61 16.67
N ILE A 328 8.89 4.49 16.45
CA ILE A 328 9.19 3.22 17.13
C ILE A 328 10.60 2.77 16.77
N PHE A 329 10.95 2.79 15.48
CA PHE A 329 12.27 2.40 15.00
C PHE A 329 13.38 3.28 15.58
N GLU A 330 13.22 4.61 15.55
CA GLU A 330 14.16 5.55 16.16
C GLU A 330 14.30 5.37 17.67
N ARG A 331 13.21 5.10 18.37
CA ARG A 331 13.24 4.85 19.81
C ARG A 331 13.97 3.54 20.14
N LEU A 332 13.77 2.49 19.35
CA LEU A 332 14.51 1.23 19.49
C LEU A 332 16.00 1.38 19.13
N LEU A 333 16.34 2.24 18.15
CA LEU A 333 17.74 2.59 17.84
C LEU A 333 18.42 3.24 19.05
N HIS A 334 17.73 4.15 19.74
CA HIS A 334 18.25 4.77 20.95
C HIS A 334 18.45 3.74 22.08
N ALA A 335 17.43 2.91 22.32
CA ALA A 335 17.48 1.88 23.35
C ALA A 335 18.65 0.91 23.15
N ARG A 336 18.95 0.53 21.90
CA ARG A 336 20.11 -0.33 21.57
C ARG A 336 21.44 0.29 21.97
N LYS A 337 21.61 1.62 21.80
CA LYS A 337 22.83 2.33 22.24
C LYS A 337 22.99 2.33 23.76
N GLU A 338 21.88 2.23 24.48
CA GLU A 338 21.83 2.13 25.94
C GLU A 338 21.82 0.67 26.43
N GLU A 339 21.99 -0.31 25.53
CA GLU A 339 21.87 -1.74 25.81
C GLU A 339 20.55 -2.14 26.50
N SER A 340 19.49 -1.37 26.26
CA SER A 340 18.17 -1.54 26.86
C SER A 340 17.14 -2.07 25.86
N SER A 341 16.10 -2.71 26.38
CA SER A 341 14.95 -3.17 25.61
C SER A 341 13.68 -2.48 26.10
N LEU A 342 12.73 -2.24 25.19
CA LEU A 342 11.55 -1.43 25.49
C LEU A 342 10.27 -2.25 25.44
N SER A 343 9.44 -2.09 26.45
CA SER A 343 8.09 -2.62 26.50
C SER A 343 7.18 -1.93 25.49
N ARG A 344 6.04 -2.56 25.21
CA ARG A 344 5.00 -1.99 24.34
C ARG A 344 4.47 -0.64 24.87
N THR A 345 4.38 -0.50 26.19
CA THR A 345 3.91 0.73 26.84
C THR A 345 4.89 1.88 26.64
N GLU A 346 6.19 1.63 26.80
CA GLU A 346 7.23 2.64 26.59
C GLU A 346 7.33 3.09 25.13
N LEU A 347 7.22 2.15 24.19
CA LEU A 347 7.19 2.47 22.76
C LEU A 347 5.96 3.32 22.38
N ALA A 348 4.79 3.01 22.95
CA ALA A 348 3.59 3.81 22.73
C ALA A 348 3.72 5.21 23.34
N ALA A 349 4.28 5.31 24.55
CA ALA A 349 4.57 6.58 25.21
C ALA A 349 5.54 7.46 24.39
N ALA A 350 6.62 6.87 23.84
CA ALA A 350 7.55 7.57 22.95
C ALA A 350 6.87 8.08 21.66
N CYS A 351 5.82 7.39 21.21
CA CYS A 351 5.00 7.82 20.08
C CYS A 351 3.95 8.89 20.44
N GLY A 352 3.73 9.16 21.73
CA GLY A 352 2.67 10.05 22.22
C GLY A 352 1.26 9.47 22.07
N VAL A 353 1.12 8.14 22.13
CA VAL A 353 -0.16 7.43 21.92
C VAL A 353 -0.36 6.32 22.94
N THR A 354 -1.59 5.81 23.03
CA THR A 354 -1.88 4.62 23.83
C THR A 354 -1.53 3.34 23.08
N VAL A 355 -1.27 2.27 23.82
CA VAL A 355 -0.93 0.93 23.29
C VAL A 355 -2.04 0.33 22.39
N ASN A 356 -3.28 0.80 22.59
CA ASN A 356 -4.48 0.31 21.91
C ASN A 356 -4.78 1.06 20.60
N THR A 357 -4.02 2.11 20.28
CA THR A 357 -4.21 2.85 19.03
C THR A 357 -3.90 1.95 17.83
N LYS A 358 -4.86 1.81 16.91
CA LYS A 358 -4.73 0.94 15.72
C LYS A 358 -3.50 1.26 14.87
N SER A 359 -3.19 2.54 14.66
CA SER A 359 -2.02 2.98 13.87
C SER A 359 -0.69 2.53 14.49
N TYR A 360 -0.57 2.60 15.81
CA TYR A 360 0.58 2.10 16.57
C TYR A 360 0.70 0.58 16.49
N ALA A 361 -0.39 -0.14 16.71
CA ALA A 361 -0.40 -1.60 16.61
C ALA A 361 0.02 -2.08 15.21
N CYS A 362 -0.48 -1.43 14.15
CA CYS A 362 -0.07 -1.70 12.77
C CYS A 362 1.42 -1.38 12.53
N ALA A 363 1.92 -0.26 13.07
CA ALA A 363 3.32 0.15 12.91
C ALA A 363 4.29 -0.84 13.56
N LEU A 364 4.05 -1.21 14.82
CA LEU A 364 4.86 -2.21 15.51
C LEU A 364 4.78 -3.57 14.81
N LYS A 365 3.59 -3.96 14.35
CA LYS A 365 3.39 -5.19 13.59
C LYS A 365 4.22 -5.19 12.30
N GLN A 366 4.23 -4.10 11.53
CA GLN A 366 5.03 -3.98 10.32
C GLN A 366 6.53 -4.20 10.60
N LEU A 367 7.09 -3.49 11.58
CA LEU A 367 8.52 -3.63 11.93
C LEU A 367 8.87 -5.06 12.34
N ARG A 368 7.96 -5.76 13.02
CA ARG A 368 8.13 -7.16 13.41
C ARG A 368 8.04 -8.12 12.24
N GLU A 369 7.04 -7.96 11.38
CA GLU A 369 6.85 -8.81 10.20
C GLU A 369 8.01 -8.65 9.21
N ASN A 370 8.55 -7.45 9.08
CA ASN A 370 9.76 -7.20 8.29
C ASN A 370 11.05 -7.72 8.96
N GLY A 371 10.97 -8.18 10.22
CA GLY A 371 12.11 -8.67 10.99
C GLY A 371 13.06 -7.58 11.49
N TYR A 372 12.64 -6.31 11.47
CA TYR A 372 13.43 -5.20 12.01
C TYR A 372 13.33 -5.11 13.53
N ALA A 373 12.18 -5.44 14.09
CA ALA A 373 11.96 -5.52 15.53
C ALA A 373 11.69 -6.97 15.96
N VAL A 374 12.38 -7.44 16.98
CA VAL A 374 12.20 -8.78 17.56
C VAL A 374 11.92 -8.67 19.06
N PHE A 375 11.36 -9.73 19.64
CA PHE A 375 11.25 -9.80 21.09
C PHE A 375 12.64 -9.95 21.70
N ASP A 376 12.87 -9.27 22.82
CA ASP A 376 14.10 -9.44 23.59
C ASP A 376 14.17 -10.89 24.13
N PRO A 377 15.26 -11.64 23.88
CA PRO A 377 15.42 -12.98 24.43
C PRO A 377 15.39 -13.02 25.96
N LYS A 378 15.78 -11.93 26.64
CA LYS A 378 15.76 -11.80 28.10
C LYS A 378 14.36 -11.48 28.63
N ASN A 379 13.54 -10.76 27.85
CA ASN A 379 12.20 -10.35 28.25
C ASN A 379 11.22 -10.39 27.07
N LYS A 380 10.34 -11.41 27.07
CA LYS A 380 9.35 -11.65 26.00
C LYS A 380 8.34 -10.53 25.79
N HIS A 381 8.23 -9.57 26.72
CA HIS A 381 7.34 -8.42 26.61
C HIS A 381 8.04 -7.16 26.09
N HIS A 382 9.35 -7.23 25.88
CA HIS A 382 10.17 -6.13 25.40
C HIS A 382 10.61 -6.39 23.96
N PHE A 383 10.96 -5.30 23.28
CA PHE A 383 11.39 -5.30 21.89
C PHE A 383 12.79 -4.71 21.78
N VAL A 384 13.56 -5.28 20.85
CA VAL A 384 14.87 -4.81 20.43
C VAL A 384 14.93 -4.79 18.90
N LEU A 385 15.89 -4.04 18.34
CA LEU A 385 16.18 -4.14 16.91
C LEU A 385 16.90 -5.45 16.60
N SER A 386 16.56 -6.04 15.47
CA SER A 386 17.30 -7.18 14.91
C SER A 386 18.62 -6.72 14.31
N GLU A 387 19.60 -7.61 14.26
CA GLU A 387 20.86 -7.44 13.50
C GLU A 387 20.62 -7.10 12.03
N LYS A 388 19.46 -7.45 11.45
CA LYS A 388 19.06 -7.05 10.10
C LYS A 388 19.00 -5.54 9.86
N CYS A 389 18.98 -4.74 10.92
CA CYS A 389 18.97 -3.28 10.81
C CYS A 389 20.37 -2.68 10.70
N PHE A 390 21.42 -3.51 10.70
CA PHE A 390 22.80 -3.08 10.77
C PHE A 390 23.62 -3.78 9.68
N ILE A 391 24.61 -3.07 9.17
CA ILE A 391 25.60 -3.57 8.21
C ILE A 391 26.92 -3.60 8.95
N ASP A 392 27.54 -4.78 8.97
CA ASP A 392 28.84 -5.05 9.61
C ASP A 392 30.01 -4.37 8.91
#